data_AF-A0A2M7I1J9-F1
#
_entry.id   AF-A0A2M7I1J9-F1
#
_cell.length_a   1.000
_cell.length_b   1.000
_cell.length_c   1.000
_cell.angle_alpha   90.00
_cell.angle_beta   90.00
_cell.angle_gamma   90.00
#
_symmetry.space_group_name_H-M   'P 1'
#
loop_
_entity.id
_entity.type
_entity.pdbx_description
1 polymer ?
#
loop_
_entity_poly.entity_id
_entity_poly.type
_entity_poly.pdbx_seq_one_letter_code
_entity_poly.pdbx_strand_id
1 'polypeptide(L)'
;FAANMDLISINPEFNLYDSEWPIRTYQYQFPPGKTVWYEGKRVGETLNSLICDGTIVSGGHVERSLISPNVKINSYSEIKDSIIMNNCKIGRHTKIKNAIIDKNVIIPENYEIGYNLEEDKKKFTVTESGLVIIAKNQVLE
;
A
#
# COMPACT_ATOMS: atom_id res chain seq x y z
N PHE A 1 -12.23 5.00 0.76
CA PHE A 1 -11.43 4.23 -0.22
C PHE A 1 -11.38 4.97 -1.56
N ALA A 2 -12.50 5.09 -2.28
CA ALA A 2 -12.58 5.71 -3.60
C ALA A 2 -11.87 7.08 -3.69
N ALA A 3 -12.13 8.00 -2.76
CA ALA A 3 -11.49 9.32 -2.76
C ALA A 3 -9.95 9.29 -2.72
N ASN A 4 -9.33 8.32 -2.04
CA ASN A 4 -7.87 8.17 -2.05
C ASN A 4 -7.37 7.54 -3.36
N MET A 5 -8.15 6.62 -3.93
CA MET A 5 -7.80 5.97 -5.20
C MET A 5 -8.01 6.90 -6.40
N ASP A 6 -8.81 7.95 -6.26
CA ASP A 6 -8.93 9.00 -7.28
C ASP A 6 -7.61 9.75 -7.47
N LEU A 7 -6.84 9.94 -6.40
CA LEU A 7 -5.55 10.68 -6.41
C LEU A 7 -4.47 10.04 -7.29
N ILE A 8 -4.57 8.73 -7.55
CA ILE A 8 -3.63 7.99 -8.42
C ILE A 8 -4.13 7.90 -9.87
N SER A 9 -5.30 8.46 -10.17
CA SER A 9 -5.82 8.51 -11.54
C SER A 9 -5.01 9.49 -12.40
N ILE A 10 -5.11 9.37 -13.72
CA ILE A 10 -4.41 10.25 -14.66
C ILE A 10 -4.90 11.70 -14.53
N ASN A 11 -6.19 11.89 -14.23
CA ASN A 11 -6.82 13.18 -14.08
C ASN A 11 -7.69 13.18 -12.81
N PRO A 12 -7.08 13.33 -11.62
CA PRO A 12 -7.80 13.28 -10.35
C PRO A 12 -8.80 14.44 -10.25
N GLU A 13 -9.95 14.20 -9.63
CA GLU A 13 -10.91 15.27 -9.32
C GLU A 13 -10.28 16.26 -8.33
N PHE A 14 -9.45 15.75 -7.41
CA PHE A 14 -8.72 16.55 -6.45
C PHE A 14 -7.22 16.67 -6.78
N ASN A 15 -6.82 17.84 -7.27
CA ASN A 15 -5.43 18.10 -7.68
C ASN A 15 -4.53 18.47 -6.49
N LEU A 16 -3.67 17.54 -6.05
CA LEU A 16 -2.66 17.78 -5.01
C LEU A 16 -1.47 18.64 -5.47
N TYR A 17 -1.34 18.88 -6.78
CA TYR A 17 -0.23 19.61 -7.38
C TYR A 17 -0.58 21.07 -7.70
N ASP A 18 -1.71 21.57 -7.20
CA ASP A 18 -2.09 22.98 -7.32
C ASP A 18 -1.17 23.86 -6.45
N SER A 19 -0.40 24.73 -7.11
CA SER A 19 0.52 25.67 -6.46
C SER A 19 -0.14 26.98 -6.04
N GLU A 20 -1.33 27.30 -6.56
CA GLU A 20 -2.11 28.48 -6.16
C GLU A 20 -2.86 28.23 -4.84
N TRP A 21 -3.20 26.96 -4.57
CA TRP A 21 -3.89 26.55 -3.35
C TRP A 21 -3.19 25.37 -2.62
N PRO A 22 -2.00 25.59 -2.03
CA PRO A 22 -1.23 24.52 -1.41
C PRO A 22 -1.86 24.03 -0.10
N ILE A 23 -1.86 22.71 0.11
CA ILE A 23 -2.33 22.08 1.35
C ILE A 23 -1.15 21.91 2.32
N ARG A 24 -1.21 22.60 3.46
CA ARG A 24 -0.22 22.46 4.52
C ARG A 24 -0.52 21.24 5.39
N THR A 25 0.49 20.40 5.61
CA THR A 25 0.46 19.29 6.58
C THR A 25 1.82 19.13 7.26
N TYR A 26 1.92 18.21 8.20
CA TYR A 26 3.19 17.87 8.86
C TYR A 26 4.13 17.14 7.88
N GLN A 27 5.34 17.67 7.70
CA GLN A 27 6.38 17.05 6.88
C GLN A 27 7.27 16.15 7.73
N TYR A 28 7.09 14.83 7.59
CA TYR A 28 7.97 13.85 8.21
C TYR A 28 9.38 13.93 7.61
N GLN A 29 10.41 13.87 8.45
CA GLN A 29 11.81 13.84 8.02
C GLN A 29 12.25 12.41 7.65
N PHE A 30 11.51 11.77 6.73
CA PHE A 30 11.90 10.46 6.20
C PHE A 30 12.86 10.62 5.01
N PRO A 31 13.74 9.63 4.77
CA PRO A 31 14.56 9.63 3.55
C PRO A 31 13.66 9.45 2.31
N PRO A 32 14.16 9.74 1.10
CA PRO A 32 13.41 9.50 -0.13
C PRO A 32 12.91 8.05 -0.25
N GLY A 33 11.76 7.88 -0.90
CA GLY A 33 11.27 6.56 -1.29
C GLY A 33 12.32 5.80 -2.12
N LYS A 34 12.51 4.51 -1.83
CA LYS A 34 13.56 3.68 -2.41
C LYS A 34 12.98 2.44 -3.07
N THR A 35 13.23 2.26 -4.36
CA THR A 35 13.04 0.99 -5.07
C THR A 35 14.39 0.28 -5.18
N VAL A 36 14.41 -1.02 -4.95
CA VAL A 36 15.63 -1.84 -5.09
C VAL A 36 15.33 -3.17 -5.78
N TRP A 37 16.40 -3.77 -6.32
CA TRP A 37 16.43 -4.98 -7.16
C TRP A 37 15.98 -4.75 -8.60
N TYR A 38 16.76 -5.32 -9.52
CA TYR A 38 16.50 -5.35 -10.96
C TYR A 38 17.03 -6.68 -11.54
N GLU A 39 16.72 -7.79 -10.86
CA GLU A 39 17.25 -9.11 -11.20
C GLU A 39 16.12 -10.10 -11.48
N GLY A 40 15.93 -10.46 -12.75
CA GLY A 40 14.92 -11.43 -13.17
C GLY A 40 13.51 -11.03 -12.75
N LYS A 41 12.83 -11.89 -11.96
CA LYS A 41 11.48 -11.62 -11.42
C LYS A 41 11.50 -10.78 -10.14
N ARG A 42 12.68 -10.45 -9.60
CA ARG A 42 12.83 -9.65 -8.39
C ARG A 42 13.14 -8.21 -8.79
N VAL A 43 12.10 -7.48 -9.12
CA VAL A 43 12.17 -6.07 -9.51
C VAL A 43 11.32 -5.26 -8.54
N GLY A 44 11.90 -4.20 -7.97
CA GLY A 44 11.13 -3.24 -7.19
C GLY A 44 10.43 -2.28 -8.14
N GLU A 45 9.15 -2.50 -8.42
CA GLU A 45 8.40 -1.71 -9.40
C GLU A 45 7.15 -1.08 -8.79
N THR A 46 6.77 0.06 -9.33
CA THR A 46 5.62 0.83 -8.88
C THR A 46 4.96 1.47 -10.10
N LEU A 47 3.68 1.14 -10.33
CA LEU A 47 2.92 1.53 -11.50
C LEU A 47 1.62 2.23 -11.07
N ASN A 48 1.33 3.39 -11.65
CA ASN A 48 0.10 4.16 -11.39
C ASN A 48 -0.20 4.31 -9.88
N SER A 49 0.82 4.64 -9.09
CA SER A 49 0.74 4.60 -7.63
C SER A 49 1.46 5.80 -7.02
N LEU A 50 1.01 6.23 -5.85
CA LEU A 50 1.70 7.24 -5.05
C LEU A 50 2.54 6.56 -3.97
N ILE A 51 3.82 6.93 -3.89
CA ILE A 51 4.77 6.42 -2.90
C ILE A 51 5.28 7.58 -2.07
N CYS A 52 5.08 7.51 -0.76
CA CYS A 52 5.60 8.51 0.17
C CYS A 52 7.00 8.16 0.68
N ASP A 53 7.66 9.17 1.27
CA ASP A 53 8.99 9.08 1.85
C ASP A 53 9.13 7.98 2.92
N GLY A 54 10.34 7.45 3.03
CA GLY A 54 10.70 6.34 3.91
C GLY A 54 10.26 4.97 3.40
N THR A 55 9.46 4.92 2.33
CA THR A 55 9.01 3.66 1.74
C THR A 55 10.14 2.94 1.05
N ILE A 56 10.26 1.63 1.28
CA ILE A 56 11.22 0.77 0.58
C ILE A 56 10.45 -0.33 -0.14
N VAL A 57 10.51 -0.31 -1.48
CA VAL A 57 9.99 -1.37 -2.35
C VAL A 57 11.15 -2.27 -2.76
N SER A 58 11.26 -3.42 -2.10
CA SER A 58 12.40 -4.33 -2.22
C SER A 58 12.04 -5.56 -3.04
N GLY A 59 12.00 -5.42 -4.38
CA GLY A 59 11.72 -6.54 -5.27
C GLY A 59 10.24 -6.97 -5.25
N GLY A 60 9.35 -6.05 -4.89
CA GLY A 60 7.89 -6.23 -4.91
C GLY A 60 7.25 -5.38 -6.00
N HIS A 61 6.02 -5.76 -6.37
CA HIS A 61 5.21 -5.12 -7.39
C HIS A 61 4.07 -4.32 -6.74
N VAL A 62 4.04 -3.02 -6.98
CA VAL A 62 2.95 -2.13 -6.52
C VAL A 62 2.23 -1.56 -7.72
N GLU A 63 0.92 -1.80 -7.82
CA GLU A 63 0.09 -1.32 -8.91
C GLU A 63 -1.16 -0.63 -8.37
N ARG A 64 -1.53 0.50 -8.96
CA ARG A 64 -2.78 1.23 -8.64
C ARG A 64 -3.01 1.34 -7.14
N SER A 65 -2.01 1.79 -6.39
CA SER A 65 -2.05 1.76 -4.92
C SER A 65 -1.47 3.04 -4.32
N LEU A 66 -1.82 3.32 -3.06
CA LEU A 66 -1.28 4.43 -2.30
C LEU A 66 -0.47 3.88 -1.13
N ILE A 67 0.84 4.19 -1.11
CA ILE A 67 1.75 3.74 -0.07
C ILE A 67 2.19 4.93 0.78
N SER A 68 1.70 4.94 2.01
CA SER A 68 1.98 5.97 3.00
C SER A 68 3.44 5.91 3.51
N PRO A 69 3.89 6.92 4.27
CA PRO A 69 5.28 6.99 4.69
C PRO A 69 5.80 5.80 5.50
N ASN A 70 7.10 5.51 5.35
CA ASN A 70 7.84 4.50 6.11
C ASN A 70 7.31 3.05 5.99
N VAL A 71 6.77 2.69 4.83
CA VAL A 71 6.30 1.31 4.56
C VAL A 71 7.44 0.45 4.00
N LYS A 72 7.52 -0.82 4.41
CA LYS A 72 8.49 -1.77 3.86
C LYS A 72 7.78 -2.87 3.09
N ILE A 73 8.07 -2.99 1.81
CA ILE A 73 7.51 -4.00 0.92
C ILE A 73 8.63 -4.96 0.53
N ASN A 74 8.51 -6.22 0.94
CA ASN A 74 9.55 -7.23 0.69
C ASN A 74 9.37 -7.94 -0.66
N SER A 75 10.36 -8.74 -1.01
CA SER A 75 10.47 -9.35 -2.33
C SER A 75 9.32 -10.29 -2.66
N TYR A 76 8.97 -10.32 -3.95
CA TYR A 76 7.90 -11.14 -4.52
C TYR A 76 6.49 -10.82 -3.98
N SER A 77 6.35 -9.71 -3.26
CA SER A 77 5.04 -9.25 -2.82
C SER A 77 4.33 -8.51 -3.96
N GLU A 78 3.01 -8.66 -4.02
CA GLU A 78 2.15 -8.00 -5.00
C GLU A 78 1.10 -7.20 -4.26
N ILE A 79 1.02 -5.89 -4.53
CA ILE A 79 0.04 -4.99 -3.93
C ILE A 79 -0.71 -4.31 -5.06
N LYS A 80 -2.02 -4.56 -5.13
CA LYS A 80 -2.91 -4.04 -6.17
C LYS A 80 -4.12 -3.38 -5.56
N ASP A 81 -4.55 -2.26 -6.13
CA ASP A 81 -5.81 -1.62 -5.78
C ASP A 81 -5.95 -1.39 -4.27
N SER A 82 -4.88 -0.96 -3.60
CA SER A 82 -4.83 -0.97 -2.14
C SER A 82 -4.24 0.30 -1.55
N ILE A 83 -4.63 0.57 -0.30
CA ILE A 83 -4.08 1.68 0.49
C ILE A 83 -3.31 1.08 1.65
N ILE A 84 -2.01 1.35 1.71
CA ILE A 84 -1.14 0.92 2.79
C ILE A 84 -0.76 2.14 3.64
N MET A 85 -1.18 2.14 4.89
CA MET A 85 -0.96 3.25 5.82
C MET A 85 0.45 3.18 6.45
N ASN A 86 0.81 4.22 7.20
CA ASN A 86 2.17 4.44 7.67
C ASN A 86 2.75 3.25 8.46
N ASN A 87 4.07 3.08 8.37
CA ASN A 87 4.87 2.12 9.16
C ASN A 87 4.50 0.64 8.97
N CYS A 88 3.76 0.29 7.91
CA CYS A 88 3.44 -1.11 7.64
C CYS A 88 4.66 -1.89 7.15
N LYS A 89 4.69 -3.19 7.47
CA LYS A 89 5.70 -4.13 6.98
C LYS A 89 5.00 -5.27 6.26
N ILE A 90 5.34 -5.46 5.00
CA ILE A 90 4.76 -6.49 4.14
C ILE A 90 5.80 -7.59 3.93
N GLY A 91 5.51 -8.79 4.40
CA GLY A 91 6.37 -9.98 4.28
C GLY A 91 6.53 -10.44 2.83
N ARG A 92 7.53 -11.29 2.58
CA ARG A 92 7.81 -11.82 1.23
C ARG A 92 6.64 -12.63 0.69
N HIS A 93 6.49 -12.69 -0.63
CA HIS A 93 5.45 -13.49 -1.30
C HIS A 93 4.00 -13.14 -0.89
N THR A 94 3.80 -11.99 -0.26
CA THR A 94 2.48 -11.53 0.19
C THR A 94 1.71 -10.97 -0.99
N LYS A 95 0.43 -11.31 -1.11
CA LYS A 95 -0.46 -10.70 -2.11
C LYS A 95 -1.57 -9.92 -1.42
N ILE A 96 -1.74 -8.66 -1.81
CA ILE A 96 -2.75 -7.76 -1.27
C ILE A 96 -3.53 -7.17 -2.42
N LYS A 97 -4.84 -7.35 -2.41
CA LYS A 97 -5.75 -6.79 -3.42
C LYS A 97 -6.95 -6.13 -2.75
N ASN A 98 -7.38 -4.98 -3.26
CA ASN A 98 -8.61 -4.32 -2.82
C ASN A 98 -8.71 -4.21 -1.29
N ALA A 99 -7.67 -3.66 -0.66
CA ALA A 99 -7.57 -3.61 0.80
C ALA A 99 -7.10 -2.26 1.33
N ILE A 100 -7.50 -1.96 2.57
CA ILE A 100 -6.94 -0.90 3.41
C ILE A 100 -6.20 -1.54 4.56
N ILE A 101 -4.89 -1.33 4.59
CA ILE A 101 -4.02 -1.78 5.67
C ILE A 101 -3.72 -0.57 6.56
N ASP A 102 -4.28 -0.53 7.76
CA ASP A 102 -4.10 0.61 8.68
C ASP A 102 -2.70 0.62 9.32
N LYS A 103 -2.38 1.66 10.09
CA LYS A 103 -1.03 2.01 10.53
C LYS A 103 -0.39 0.91 11.38
N ASN A 104 0.93 0.77 11.24
CA ASN A 104 1.78 -0.13 12.02
C ASN A 104 1.42 -1.62 11.89
N VAL A 105 0.75 -2.03 10.81
CA VAL A 105 0.43 -3.45 10.58
C VAL A 105 1.65 -4.20 10.08
N ILE A 106 1.87 -5.39 10.61
CA ILE A 106 2.92 -6.32 10.16
C ILE A 106 2.23 -7.53 9.55
N ILE A 107 2.48 -7.74 8.27
CA ILE A 107 1.96 -8.88 7.50
C ILE A 107 3.11 -9.88 7.32
N PRO A 108 2.91 -11.16 7.69
CA PRO A 108 3.94 -12.19 7.58
C PRO A 108 4.17 -12.57 6.11
N GLU A 109 5.13 -13.47 5.88
CA GLU A 109 5.41 -13.98 4.54
C GLU A 109 4.30 -14.91 4.05
N ASN A 110 4.09 -14.98 2.72
CA ASN A 110 3.12 -15.84 2.05
C ASN A 110 1.65 -15.58 2.45
N TYR A 111 1.33 -14.37 2.89
CA TYR A 111 -0.03 -14.02 3.26
C TYR A 111 -0.84 -13.54 2.04
N GLU A 112 -2.12 -13.87 1.97
CA GLU A 112 -3.02 -13.41 0.90
C GLU A 112 -4.20 -12.64 1.49
N ILE A 113 -4.47 -11.44 0.98
CA ILE A 113 -5.56 -10.55 1.42
C ILE A 113 -6.34 -10.09 0.19
N GLY A 114 -7.66 -10.24 0.21
CA GLY A 114 -8.57 -9.80 -0.86
C GLY A 114 -8.68 -10.78 -2.03
N TYR A 115 -8.17 -12.01 -1.86
CA TYR A 115 -8.32 -13.10 -2.83
C TYR A 115 -9.41 -14.09 -2.40
N ASN A 116 -9.60 -14.30 -1.09
CA ASN A 116 -10.65 -15.15 -0.54
C ASN A 116 -11.50 -14.39 0.48
N LEU A 117 -12.53 -13.70 -0.01
CA LEU A 117 -13.38 -12.84 0.81
C LEU A 117 -14.12 -13.61 1.93
N GLU A 118 -14.40 -14.90 1.73
CA GLU A 118 -15.06 -15.73 2.75
C GLU A 118 -14.13 -16.07 3.92
N GLU A 119 -12.83 -16.21 3.66
CA GLU A 119 -11.82 -16.32 4.73
C GLU A 119 -11.47 -14.97 5.33
N ASP A 120 -11.37 -13.93 4.50
CA ASP A 120 -11.08 -12.57 4.95
C ASP A 120 -12.16 -12.05 5.90
N LYS A 121 -13.46 -12.33 5.62
CA LYS A 121 -14.58 -11.99 6.52
C LYS A 121 -14.47 -12.60 7.91
N LYS A 122 -13.79 -13.74 8.06
CA LYS A 122 -13.60 -14.40 9.36
C LYS A 122 -12.53 -13.71 10.20
N LYS A 123 -11.57 -13.04 9.56
CA LYS A 123 -10.37 -12.46 10.20
C LYS A 123 -10.44 -10.94 10.28
N PHE A 124 -11.05 -10.30 9.29
CA PHE A 124 -11.00 -8.88 9.02
C PHE A 124 -12.38 -8.30 8.74
N THR A 125 -12.45 -6.96 8.76
CA THR A 125 -13.66 -6.28 8.33
C THR A 125 -13.71 -6.26 6.81
N VAL A 126 -14.76 -6.84 6.22
CA VAL A 126 -14.99 -6.83 4.77
C VAL A 126 -16.29 -6.10 4.49
N THR A 127 -16.21 -5.08 3.65
CA THR A 127 -17.39 -4.29 3.23
C THR A 127 -18.22 -5.06 2.20
N GLU A 128 -19.44 -4.60 1.95
CA GLU A 128 -20.33 -5.16 0.90
C GLU A 128 -19.71 -5.08 -0.50
N SER A 129 -18.88 -4.07 -0.78
CA SER A 129 -18.16 -3.92 -2.05
C SER A 129 -16.91 -4.80 -2.15
N GLY A 130 -16.65 -5.66 -1.16
CA GLY A 130 -15.50 -6.57 -1.15
C GLY A 130 -14.17 -5.93 -0.76
N LEU A 131 -14.19 -4.71 -0.21
CA LEU A 131 -12.98 -4.07 0.35
C LEU A 131 -12.64 -4.68 1.70
N VAL A 132 -11.40 -5.16 1.85
CA VAL A 132 -10.87 -5.71 3.11
C VAL A 132 -10.20 -4.60 3.92
N ILE A 133 -10.48 -4.52 5.22
CA ILE A 133 -9.93 -3.52 6.13
C ILE A 133 -9.23 -4.22 7.30
N ILE A 134 -7.93 -3.96 7.46
CA ILE A 134 -7.11 -4.46 8.56
C ILE A 134 -6.84 -3.32 9.53
N ALA A 135 -7.17 -3.52 10.81
CA ALA A 135 -7.05 -2.50 11.84
C ALA A 135 -5.58 -2.22 12.24
N LYS A 136 -5.32 -1.01 12.74
CA LYS A 136 -3.98 -0.59 13.17
C LYS A 136 -3.38 -1.51 14.23
N ASN A 137 -2.04 -1.54 14.28
CA ASN A 137 -1.23 -2.26 15.27
C ASN A 137 -1.45 -3.77 15.30
N GLN A 138 -1.99 -4.37 14.24
CA GLN A 138 -2.08 -5.82 14.14
C GLN A 138 -0.76 -6.43 13.64
N VAL A 139 -0.37 -7.52 14.27
CA VAL A 139 0.64 -8.44 13.77
C VAL A 139 -0.12 -9.69 13.35
N LEU A 140 -0.13 -9.96 12.05
CA LEU A 140 -0.80 -11.14 11.52
C LEU A 140 0.12 -12.35 11.69
N GLU A 141 -0.49 -13.49 12.02
CA GLU A 141 0.16 -14.80 12.17
C GLU A 141 -0.33 -15.77 11.11
#